data_AF-W1WBE7-F1
#
_entry.id   AF-W1WBE7-F1
#
_cell.length_a   1.000
_cell.length_b   1.000
_cell.length_c   1.000
_cell.angle_alpha   90.00
_cell.angle_beta   90.00
_cell.angle_gamma   90.00
#
_symmetry.space_group_name_H-M   'P 1'
#
loop_
_entity.id
_entity.type
_entity.pdbx_description
1 polymer ?
#
loop_
_entity_poly.entity_id
_entity_poly.type
_entity_poly.pdbx_seq_one_letter_code
_entity_poly.pdbx_strand_id
1 'polypeptide(L)'
;AHSEIGGQDMKCCKVRDGYIEDIVLNEACSSGCGSFIDTFASGLRIPIDQFAKEGLLASLPIDLGSRCTVFMNSKVKQAQKEGATVQDIAAGLATLLLKMPFIRFLR
;
A
#
# COMPACT_ATOMS: atom_id res chain seq x y z
N ALA A 1 -13.09 -9.61 -10.22
CA ALA A 1 -11.80 -8.96 -10.55
C ALA A 1 -10.70 -9.71 -9.80
N HIS A 2 -9.55 -9.90 -10.43
CA HIS A 2 -8.36 -10.54 -9.88
C HIS A 2 -7.25 -9.49 -9.86
N SER A 3 -6.53 -9.34 -8.74
CA SER A 3 -5.47 -8.33 -8.61
C SER A 3 -4.18 -8.98 -8.14
N GLU A 4 -3.07 -8.58 -8.76
CA GLU A 4 -1.71 -8.97 -8.41
C GLU A 4 -0.92 -7.69 -8.09
N ILE A 5 -0.25 -7.68 -6.94
CA ILE A 5 0.61 -6.57 -6.51
C ILE A 5 2.06 -7.06 -6.56
N GLY A 6 2.80 -6.64 -7.57
CA GLY A 6 4.23 -6.89 -7.70
C GLY A 6 5.07 -5.85 -6.97
N GLY A 7 6.39 -6.01 -7.00
CA GLY A 7 7.32 -5.05 -6.41
C GLY A 7 7.31 -3.70 -7.11
N GLN A 8 7.19 -3.68 -8.44
CA GLN A 8 7.28 -2.46 -9.25
C GLN A 8 5.99 -2.13 -10.01
N ASP A 9 5.17 -3.13 -10.28
CA ASP A 9 3.92 -3.02 -10.99
C ASP A 9 2.74 -3.57 -10.19
N MET A 10 1.55 -3.18 -10.59
CA MET A 10 0.30 -3.75 -10.10
C MET A 10 -0.60 -4.07 -11.29
N LYS A 11 -1.19 -5.25 -11.29
CA LYS A 11 -2.07 -5.75 -12.35
C LYS A 11 -3.44 -6.02 -11.78
N CYS A 12 -4.48 -5.63 -12.50
CA CYS A 12 -5.85 -5.99 -12.15
C CYS A 12 -6.59 -6.44 -13.40
N CYS A 13 -7.24 -7.59 -13.34
CA CYS A 13 -7.96 -8.20 -14.44
C CYS A 13 -9.44 -8.38 -14.07
N LYS A 14 -10.34 -7.97 -14.95
CA LYS A 14 -11.75 -8.36 -14.85
C LYS A 14 -11.92 -9.71 -15.52
N VAL A 15 -12.48 -10.66 -14.80
CA VAL A 15 -12.75 -12.00 -15.32
C VAL A 15 -14.26 -12.24 -15.27
N ARG A 16 -14.82 -12.70 -16.38
CA ARG A 16 -16.21 -13.13 -16.52
C ARG A 16 -16.23 -14.47 -17.26
N ASP A 17 -16.92 -15.45 -16.69
CA ASP A 17 -17.07 -16.79 -17.26
C ASP A 17 -15.73 -17.48 -17.63
N GLY A 18 -14.68 -17.21 -16.85
CA GLY A 18 -13.33 -17.76 -17.09
C GLY A 18 -12.49 -17.00 -18.14
N TYR A 19 -13.08 -15.98 -18.79
CA TYR A 19 -12.38 -15.14 -19.76
C TYR A 19 -12.01 -13.78 -19.17
N ILE A 20 -10.86 -13.26 -19.58
CA ILE A 20 -10.43 -11.91 -19.23
C ILE A 20 -11.22 -10.91 -20.08
N GLU A 21 -12.05 -10.09 -19.42
CA GLU A 21 -12.87 -9.05 -20.04
C GLU A 21 -12.09 -7.73 -20.16
N ASP A 22 -11.21 -7.44 -19.19
CA ASP A 22 -10.43 -6.19 -19.14
C ASP A 22 -9.16 -6.35 -18.29
N ILE A 23 -8.12 -5.58 -18.58
CA ILE A 23 -6.84 -5.56 -17.85
C ILE A 23 -6.42 -4.10 -17.62
N VAL A 24 -6.17 -3.75 -16.35
CA VAL A 24 -5.56 -2.49 -15.95
C VAL A 24 -4.18 -2.76 -15.38
N LEU A 25 -3.19 -2.09 -15.95
CA LEU A 25 -1.79 -2.10 -15.51
C LEU A 25 -1.46 -0.75 -14.88
N ASN A 26 -0.76 -0.76 -13.74
CA ASN A 26 -0.17 0.42 -13.14
C ASN A 26 1.35 0.26 -13.05
N GLU A 27 2.06 0.75 -14.07
CA GLU A 27 3.53 0.69 -14.16
C GLU A 27 4.19 2.05 -13.87
N ALA A 28 3.46 3.17 -14.04
CA ALA A 28 4.04 4.52 -13.98
C ALA A 28 4.10 5.11 -12.56
N CYS A 29 3.45 4.49 -11.57
CA CYS A 29 3.34 5.05 -10.23
C CYS A 29 3.75 4.01 -9.17
N SER A 30 4.83 4.30 -8.44
CA SER A 30 5.32 3.47 -7.32
C SER A 30 4.32 3.38 -6.16
N SER A 31 3.33 4.29 -6.13
CA SER A 31 2.22 4.20 -5.20
C SER A 31 1.32 3.03 -5.58
N GLY A 32 1.21 2.03 -4.72
CA GLY A 32 0.39 0.84 -5.00
C GLY A 32 1.20 -0.45 -5.24
N CYS A 33 2.53 -0.39 -5.25
CA CYS A 33 3.40 -1.54 -5.49
C CYS A 33 4.14 -1.98 -4.21
N GLY A 34 4.63 -3.21 -4.16
CA GLY A 34 5.31 -3.78 -2.98
C GLY A 34 6.59 -3.03 -2.58
N SER A 35 7.33 -2.45 -3.53
CA SER A 35 8.53 -1.61 -3.25
C SER A 35 8.23 -0.39 -2.38
N PHE A 36 6.97 0.04 -2.35
CA PHE A 36 6.51 1.10 -1.47
C PHE A 36 6.66 0.71 0.00
N ILE A 37 6.21 -0.50 0.39
CA ILE A 37 6.36 -0.99 1.77
C ILE A 37 7.84 -1.15 2.12
N ASP A 38 8.63 -1.69 1.19
CA ASP A 38 10.06 -1.89 1.40
C ASP A 38 10.80 -0.58 1.68
N THR A 39 10.44 0.49 0.97
CA THR A 39 11.00 1.84 1.18
C THR A 39 10.73 2.34 2.60
N PHE A 40 9.51 2.13 3.13
CA PHE A 40 9.18 2.55 4.49
C PHE A 40 9.84 1.67 5.55
N ALA A 41 9.84 0.35 5.37
CA ALA A 41 10.51 -0.58 6.28
C ALA A 41 12.01 -0.26 6.38
N SER A 42 12.66 -0.04 5.22
CA SER A 42 14.06 0.40 5.13
C SER A 42 14.31 1.75 5.81
N GLY A 43 13.41 2.72 5.61
CA GLY A 43 13.50 4.03 6.27
C GLY A 43 13.41 3.95 7.80
N LEU A 44 12.71 2.95 8.34
CA LEU A 44 12.62 2.66 9.76
C LEU A 44 13.70 1.70 10.27
N ARG A 45 14.55 1.18 9.38
CA ARG A 45 15.57 0.14 9.65
C ARG A 45 14.97 -1.13 10.23
N ILE A 46 13.77 -1.50 9.77
CA ILE A 46 13.07 -2.72 10.16
C ILE A 46 13.04 -3.65 8.94
N PRO A 47 13.35 -4.95 9.09
CA PRO A 47 13.16 -5.92 8.02
C PRO A 47 11.71 -5.92 7.52
N ILE A 48 11.50 -6.00 6.20
CA ILE A 48 10.16 -5.90 5.60
C ILE A 48 9.18 -6.96 6.15
N ASP A 49 9.66 -8.16 6.45
CA ASP A 49 8.86 -9.24 7.03
C ASP A 49 8.42 -8.92 8.47
N GLN A 50 9.26 -8.25 9.24
CA GLN A 50 8.92 -7.77 10.57
C GLN A 50 7.95 -6.59 10.47
N PHE A 51 8.21 -5.63 9.56
CA PHE A 51 7.33 -4.49 9.34
C PHE A 51 5.90 -4.92 8.97
N ALA A 52 5.76 -5.95 8.13
CA ALA A 52 4.46 -6.54 7.81
C ALA A 52 3.75 -7.14 9.04
N LYS A 53 4.51 -7.80 9.94
CA LYS A 53 3.96 -8.37 11.19
C LYS A 53 3.53 -7.27 12.16
N GLU A 54 4.28 -6.17 12.27
CA GLU A 54 3.91 -5.03 13.13
C GLU A 54 2.54 -4.47 12.75
N GLY A 55 2.23 -4.37 11.45
CA GLY A 55 0.93 -3.90 10.98
C GLY A 55 -0.26 -4.73 11.47
N LEU A 56 -0.06 -6.01 11.81
CA LEU A 56 -1.11 -6.87 12.36
C LEU A 56 -1.46 -6.55 13.82
N LEU A 57 -0.56 -5.86 14.53
CA LEU A 57 -0.70 -5.51 15.94
C LEU A 57 -1.25 -4.09 16.14
N ALA A 58 -1.56 -3.39 15.05
CA ALA A 58 -2.04 -2.02 15.09
C ALA A 58 -3.41 -1.93 15.77
N SER A 59 -3.53 -1.00 16.70
CA SER A 59 -4.82 -0.68 17.34
C SER A 59 -5.54 0.44 16.60
N LEU A 60 -4.79 1.35 15.96
CA LEU A 60 -5.35 2.51 15.26
C LEU A 60 -4.55 2.80 13.98
N PRO A 61 -4.82 2.10 12.87
CA PRO A 61 -4.15 2.35 11.60
C PRO A 61 -4.27 3.82 11.18
N ILE A 62 -3.14 4.44 10.80
CA ILE A 62 -3.15 5.86 10.41
C ILE A 62 -3.86 6.05 9.06
N ASP A 63 -4.61 7.15 8.92
CA ASP A 63 -5.11 7.59 7.62
C ASP A 63 -4.08 8.47 6.92
N LEU A 64 -3.58 7.97 5.80
CA LEU A 64 -2.58 8.66 4.99
C LEU A 64 -3.20 9.71 4.05
N GLY A 65 -4.51 9.63 3.78
CA GLY A 65 -5.32 10.60 3.02
C GLY A 65 -4.95 10.82 1.54
N SER A 66 -3.71 10.55 1.13
CA SER A 66 -3.18 10.79 -0.22
C SER A 66 -2.61 9.51 -0.82
N ARG A 67 -2.68 9.42 -2.15
CA ARG A 67 -2.12 8.32 -2.94
C ARG A 67 -0.70 8.59 -3.41
N CYS A 68 -0.21 9.81 -3.27
CA CYS A 68 1.12 10.16 -3.77
C CYS A 68 2.17 9.81 -2.72
N THR A 69 3.15 8.98 -3.11
CA THR A 69 4.26 8.55 -2.24
C THR A 69 5.00 9.74 -1.63
N VAL A 70 5.11 10.86 -2.35
CA VAL A 70 5.72 12.10 -1.83
C VAL A 70 4.95 12.65 -0.62
N PHE A 71 3.62 12.78 -0.74
CA PHE A 71 2.79 13.28 0.35
C PHE A 71 2.65 12.29 1.50
N MET A 72 2.64 10.98 1.19
CA MET A 72 2.60 9.93 2.21
C MET A 72 3.83 9.93 3.10
N ASN A 73 5.03 10.14 2.53
CA ASN A 73 6.25 10.28 3.34
C ASN A 73 6.15 11.42 4.36
N SER A 74 5.61 12.57 3.94
CA SER A 74 5.39 13.70 4.85
C SER A 74 4.36 13.37 5.93
N LYS A 75 3.29 12.65 5.57
CA LYS A 75 2.25 12.22 6.52
C LYS A 75 2.77 11.21 7.54
N VAL A 76 3.56 10.22 7.11
CA VAL A 76 4.20 9.27 8.02
C VAL A 76 5.13 9.99 8.98
N LYS A 77 5.98 10.90 8.48
CA LYS A 77 6.85 11.72 9.34
C LYS A 77 6.08 12.56 10.34
N GLN A 78 4.94 13.11 9.94
CA GLN A 78 4.07 13.87 10.85
C GLN A 78 3.43 12.96 11.90
N ALA A 79 2.88 11.81 11.50
CA ALA A 79 2.28 10.85 12.41
C ALA A 79 3.29 10.34 13.45
N GLN A 80 4.55 10.10 13.05
CA GLN A 80 5.63 9.76 13.97
C GLN A 80 5.87 10.84 15.02
N LYS A 81 5.84 12.12 14.64
CA LYS A 81 5.97 13.25 15.58
C LYS A 81 4.77 13.35 16.53
N GLU A 82 3.60 12.92 16.07
CA GLU A 82 2.35 12.88 16.86
C GLU A 82 2.25 11.63 17.73
N GLY A 83 3.26 10.75 17.70
CA GLY A 83 3.32 9.56 18.55
C GLY A 83 2.70 8.30 17.94
N ALA A 84 2.39 8.30 16.63
CA ALA A 84 1.93 7.10 15.95
C ALA A 84 2.98 5.98 16.03
N THR A 85 2.52 4.78 16.34
CA THR A 85 3.40 3.63 16.48
C THR A 85 3.79 3.07 15.11
N VAL A 86 4.83 2.24 15.07
CA VAL A 86 5.22 1.54 13.84
C VAL A 86 4.09 0.64 13.35
N GLN A 87 3.37 0.01 14.28
CA GLN A 87 2.21 -0.82 14.00
C GLN A 87 1.14 -0.03 13.25
N ASP A 88 0.77 1.15 13.78
CA ASP A 88 -0.26 2.01 13.19
C ASP A 88 0.13 2.52 11.80
N ILE A 89 1.41 2.87 11.61
CA ILE A 89 1.96 3.27 10.30
C ILE A 89 1.92 2.11 9.31
N ALA A 90 2.41 0.93 9.70
CA ALA A 90 2.45 -0.26 8.87
C ALA A 90 1.04 -0.68 8.42
N ALA A 91 0.07 -0.67 9.34
CA ALA A 91 -1.32 -0.97 9.04
C ALA A 91 -1.96 0.06 8.10
N GLY A 92 -1.66 1.35 8.28
CA GLY A 92 -2.16 2.41 7.40
C GLY A 92 -1.66 2.26 5.97
N LEU A 93 -0.35 1.99 5.80
CA LEU A 93 0.26 1.77 4.49
C LEU A 93 -0.29 0.50 3.82
N ALA A 94 -0.41 -0.61 4.56
CA ALA A 94 -0.96 -1.87 4.04
C ALA A 94 -2.42 -1.72 3.59
N THR A 95 -3.24 -1.05 4.41
CA THR A 95 -4.65 -0.77 4.09
C THR A 95 -4.79 0.05 2.81
N LEU A 96 -3.91 1.04 2.62
CA LEU A 96 -3.93 1.86 1.42
C LEU A 96 -3.60 1.02 0.18
N LEU A 97 -2.55 0.19 0.25
CA LEU A 97 -2.16 -0.69 -0.87
C LEU A 97 -3.29 -1.62 -1.28
N LEU A 98 -4.00 -2.22 -0.32
CA LEU A 98 -5.15 -3.08 -0.60
C LEU A 98 -6.30 -2.33 -1.27
N LYS A 99 -6.48 -1.04 -0.98
CA LYS A 99 -7.57 -0.21 -1.56
C LYS A 99 -7.25 0.31 -2.96
N MET A 100 -5.97 0.51 -3.32
CA MET A 100 -5.57 1.07 -4.62
C MET A 100 -6.13 0.30 -5.84
N PRO A 101 -6.05 -1.05 -5.91
CA PRO A 101 -6.59 -1.82 -7.03
C PRO A 101 -8.06 -1.56 -7.31
N PHE A 102 -8.87 -1.58 -6.26
CA PHE A 102 -10.32 -1.53 -6.39
C PHE A 102 -10.82 -0.16 -6.81
N ILE A 103 -10.20 0.93 -6.35
CA ILE A 103 -10.68 2.27 -6.68
C ILE A 103 -10.47 2.61 -8.17
N ARG A 104 -9.48 2.02 -8.82
CA ARG A 104 -9.25 2.22 -10.27
C ARG A 104 -10.16 1.34 -11.13
N PHE A 105 -10.70 0.27 -10.57
CA PHE A 105 -11.53 -0.71 -11.27
C PHE A 105 -13.04 -0.56 -11.00
N LEU A 106 -13.42 0.06 -9.88
CA LEU A 106 -14.81 0.33 -9.48
C LEU A 106 -15.32 1.70 -9.95
N ARG A 107 -14.53 2.43 -10.73
CA ARG A 107 -14.96 3.64 -11.45
C ARG A 107 -14.95 3.35 -12.94
#